data_AF-A0A7Y1U4V0-F1
#
_entry.id   AF-A0A7Y1U4V0-F1
#
_cell.length_a   1.000
_cell.length_b   1.000
_cell.length_c   1.000
_cell.angle_alpha   90.00
_cell.angle_beta   90.00
_cell.angle_gamma   90.00
#
_symmetry.space_group_name_H-M   'P 1'
#
loop_
_entity.id
_entity.type
_entity.pdbx_description
1 polymer ?
#
loop_
_entity_poly.entity_id
_entity_poly.type
_entity_poly.pdbx_seq_one_letter_code
_entity_poly.pdbx_strand_id
1 'polypeptide(L)'
;AHVAVTCSADAVIPAWAYMLVGSKLQGVAQTVHFGTLESMEDVLYQEAIASMDREAYREGRVMVRGCGKDVPTSAYLYLTQRLQPVVKSLMFGEACSSVPVYKAPREAIR
;
A
#
# COMPACT_ATOMS: atom_id res chain seq x y z
N ALA A 1 9.42 -5.25 -14.12
CA ALA A 1 9.41 -6.51 -13.34
C ALA A 1 9.92 -6.22 -11.94
N HIS A 2 9.27 -6.76 -10.92
CA HIS A 2 9.64 -6.61 -9.50
C HIS A 2 10.27 -7.91 -9.01
N VAL A 3 11.28 -7.82 -8.13
CA VAL A 3 12.03 -8.98 -7.64
C VAL A 3 12.07 -8.97 -6.12
N ALA A 4 11.59 -10.05 -5.50
CA ALA A 4 11.77 -10.30 -4.08
C ALA A 4 12.98 -11.23 -3.88
N VAL A 5 13.91 -10.84 -3.00
CA VAL A 5 15.10 -11.60 -2.64
C VAL A 5 14.94 -12.09 -1.21
N THR A 6 15.00 -13.40 -1.02
CA THR A 6 14.91 -14.04 0.31
C THR A 6 15.83 -15.25 0.40
N CYS A 7 16.19 -15.64 1.62
CA CYS A 7 16.82 -16.92 1.90
C CYS A 7 15.76 -17.88 2.44
N SER A 8 15.48 -18.94 1.69
CA SER A 8 14.51 -19.98 2.08
C SER A 8 15.10 -21.08 2.95
N ALA A 9 16.42 -21.07 3.18
CA ALA A 9 17.13 -22.04 4.00
C ALA A 9 17.50 -21.46 5.36
N ASP A 10 17.71 -22.33 6.33
CA ASP A 10 18.30 -21.98 7.62
C ASP A 10 19.81 -21.74 7.46
N ALA A 11 20.15 -20.57 6.94
CA ALA A 11 21.52 -20.16 6.66
C ALA A 11 21.78 -18.73 7.15
N VAL A 12 22.94 -18.55 7.80
CA VAL A 12 23.41 -17.22 8.18
C VAL A 12 24.13 -16.58 6.99
N ILE A 13 23.46 -15.64 6.33
CA ILE A 13 23.98 -14.90 5.19
C ILE A 13 24.34 -13.48 5.63
N PRO A 14 25.58 -13.01 5.40
CA PRO A 14 25.95 -11.65 5.74
C PRO A 14 25.20 -10.64 4.86
N ALA A 15 24.81 -9.50 5.43
CA ALA A 15 23.97 -8.50 4.75
C ALA A 15 24.54 -8.03 3.39
N TRP A 16 25.87 -7.97 3.25
CA TRP A 16 26.53 -7.55 2.00
C TRP A 16 26.22 -8.47 0.82
N ALA A 17 25.88 -9.74 1.05
CA ALA A 17 25.55 -10.67 -0.04
C ALA A 17 24.25 -10.24 -0.74
N TYR A 18 23.24 -9.81 0.02
CA TYR A 18 22.00 -9.27 -0.54
C TYR A 18 22.23 -7.91 -1.23
N MET A 19 23.15 -7.09 -0.71
CA MET A 19 23.58 -5.85 -1.38
C MET A 19 24.22 -6.15 -2.74
N LEU A 20 25.03 -7.21 -2.84
CA LEU A 20 25.63 -7.64 -4.10
C LEU A 20 24.56 -8.09 -5.11
N VAL A 21 23.57 -8.87 -4.66
CA VAL A 21 22.42 -9.26 -5.50
C VAL A 21 21.67 -8.02 -5.99
N GLY A 22 21.32 -7.10 -5.09
CA GLY A 22 20.63 -5.86 -5.44
C GLY A 22 21.41 -5.00 -6.44
N SER A 23 22.73 -4.87 -6.27
CA SER A 23 23.61 -4.16 -7.20
C SER A 23 23.59 -4.75 -8.62
N LYS A 24 23.49 -6.08 -8.75
CA LYS A 24 23.40 -6.74 -10.07
C LYS A 24 22.03 -6.64 -10.72
N LEU A 25 20.99 -6.39 -9.94
CA LEU A 25 19.62 -6.18 -10.42
C LEU A 25 19.34 -4.72 -10.80
N GLN A 26 20.25 -3.79 -10.50
CA GLN A 26 20.12 -2.39 -10.88
C GLN A 26 19.99 -2.23 -12.40
N GLY A 27 18.96 -1.51 -12.84
CA GLY A 27 18.66 -1.31 -14.27
C GLY A 27 17.99 -2.50 -14.96
N VAL A 28 17.79 -3.61 -14.26
CA VAL A 28 17.07 -4.80 -14.76
C VAL A 28 15.69 -4.92 -14.12
N ALA A 29 15.61 -4.80 -12.79
CA ALA A 29 14.36 -4.80 -12.04
C ALA A 29 13.89 -3.36 -11.77
N GLN A 30 12.56 -3.16 -11.74
CA GLN A 30 11.95 -1.89 -11.34
C GLN A 30 12.05 -1.68 -9.83
N THR A 31 11.82 -2.75 -9.07
CA THR A 31 11.91 -2.78 -7.60
C THR A 31 12.64 -4.05 -7.19
N VAL A 32 13.56 -3.92 -6.24
CA VAL A 32 14.22 -5.06 -5.59
C VAL A 32 13.90 -4.95 -4.10
N HIS A 33 13.19 -5.94 -3.58
CA HIS A 33 12.77 -6.00 -2.18
C HIS A 33 13.45 -7.16 -1.46
N PHE A 34 13.97 -6.93 -0.26
CA PHE A 34 14.43 -8.03 0.59
C PHE A 34 13.26 -8.52 1.44
N GLY A 35 12.79 -9.74 1.19
CA GLY A 35 11.62 -10.30 1.86
C GLY A 35 10.87 -11.31 1.00
N THR A 36 9.67 -11.67 1.44
CA THR A 36 8.76 -12.56 0.71
C THR A 36 8.01 -11.80 -0.39
N LEU A 37 7.37 -12.55 -1.30
CA LEU A 37 6.47 -11.96 -2.30
C LEU A 37 5.32 -11.18 -1.63
N GLU A 38 4.72 -11.72 -0.59
CA GLU A 38 3.65 -11.05 0.19
C GLU A 38 4.15 -9.70 0.75
N SER A 39 5.33 -9.66 1.36
CA SER A 39 5.89 -8.38 1.85
C SER A 39 6.26 -7.41 0.73
N MET A 40 6.57 -7.91 -0.47
CA MET A 40 6.81 -7.06 -1.63
C MET A 40 5.50 -6.44 -2.13
N GLU A 41 4.40 -7.20 -2.11
CA GLU A 41 3.07 -6.67 -2.46
C GLU A 41 2.68 -5.51 -1.53
N ASP A 42 2.91 -5.63 -0.23
CA ASP A 42 2.70 -4.54 0.73
C ASP A 42 3.45 -3.26 0.34
N VAL A 43 4.73 -3.39 -0.02
CA VAL A 43 5.58 -2.27 -0.46
C VAL A 43 5.04 -1.65 -1.74
N LEU A 44 4.66 -2.47 -2.72
CA LEU A 44 4.13 -1.98 -4.00
C LEU A 44 2.79 -1.24 -3.82
N TYR A 45 1.90 -1.75 -2.97
CA TYR A 45 0.66 -1.05 -2.63
C TYR A 45 0.93 0.28 -1.91
N GLN A 46 1.88 0.28 -0.97
CA GLN A 46 2.26 1.50 -0.26
C GLN A 46 2.78 2.57 -1.23
N GLU A 47 3.67 2.21 -2.16
CA GLU A 47 4.23 3.11 -3.17
C GLU A 47 3.14 3.63 -4.14
N ALA A 48 2.27 2.74 -4.61
CA ALA A 48 1.16 3.11 -5.51
C ALA A 48 0.19 4.09 -4.82
N ILE A 49 -0.18 3.83 -3.57
CA ILE A 49 -1.08 4.71 -2.80
C ILE A 49 -0.39 6.05 -2.46
N ALA A 50 0.90 6.03 -2.14
CA ALA A 50 1.66 7.24 -1.86
C ALA A 50 1.72 8.17 -3.08
N SER A 51 1.92 7.61 -4.27
CA SER A 51 2.00 8.34 -5.55
C SER A 51 0.65 8.76 -6.12
N MET A 52 -0.45 8.16 -5.67
CA MET A 52 -1.81 8.56 -6.05
C MET A 52 -2.08 10.03 -5.72
N ASP A 53 -2.72 10.77 -6.63
CA ASP A 53 -3.19 12.12 -6.35
C ASP A 53 -4.40 12.12 -5.41
N ARG A 54 -4.17 12.42 -4.13
CA ARG A 54 -5.25 12.52 -3.14
C ARG A 54 -6.17 13.72 -3.39
N GLU A 55 -5.71 14.73 -4.13
CA GLU A 55 -6.44 15.98 -4.31
C GLU A 55 -7.71 15.79 -5.12
N ALA A 56 -7.70 14.83 -6.05
CA ALA A 56 -8.89 14.37 -6.77
C ALA A 56 -10.04 13.92 -5.85
N TYR A 57 -9.74 13.58 -4.59
CA TYR A 57 -10.71 13.15 -3.58
C TYR A 57 -11.01 14.22 -2.54
N ARG A 58 -10.46 15.44 -2.67
CA ARG A 58 -10.69 16.52 -1.72
C ARG A 58 -12.18 16.73 -1.52
N GLU A 59 -12.56 16.82 -0.26
CA GLU A 59 -13.92 17.05 0.18
C GLU A 59 -14.95 16.00 -0.30
N GLY A 60 -14.47 14.90 -0.87
CA GLY A 60 -15.28 13.81 -1.37
C GLY A 60 -15.83 12.94 -0.25
N ARG A 61 -16.87 12.17 -0.59
CA ARG A 61 -17.34 11.02 0.20
C ARG A 61 -16.87 9.77 -0.52
N VAL A 62 -15.87 9.10 0.03
CA VAL A 62 -15.18 8.00 -0.65
C VAL A 62 -15.66 6.66 -0.11
N MET A 63 -15.96 5.74 -1.04
CA MET A 63 -16.36 4.36 -0.76
C MET A 63 -15.25 3.42 -1.27
N VAL A 64 -14.54 2.78 -0.34
CA VAL A 64 -13.52 1.78 -0.67
C VAL A 64 -14.20 0.43 -0.81
N ARG A 65 -14.13 -0.18 -2.01
CA ARG A 65 -14.67 -1.52 -2.25
C ARG A 65 -13.65 -2.59 -1.88
N GLY A 66 -14.07 -3.59 -1.11
CA GLY A 66 -13.19 -4.60 -0.51
C GLY A 66 -13.31 -6.02 -1.06
N CYS A 67 -13.80 -6.21 -2.30
CA CYS A 67 -14.09 -7.55 -2.84
C CYS A 67 -12.95 -8.16 -3.68
N GLY A 68 -11.73 -7.61 -3.62
CA GLY A 68 -10.57 -8.18 -4.30
C GLY A 68 -9.97 -9.32 -3.48
N LYS A 69 -9.85 -10.52 -4.06
CA LYS A 69 -9.24 -11.68 -3.39
C LYS A 69 -7.74 -11.50 -3.08
N ASP A 70 -7.09 -10.50 -3.68
CA ASP A 70 -5.63 -10.36 -3.69
C ASP A 70 -5.14 -8.97 -3.22
N VAL A 71 -5.94 -8.25 -2.42
CA VAL A 71 -5.52 -6.95 -1.85
C VAL A 71 -5.08 -7.14 -0.41
N PRO A 72 -3.80 -6.85 -0.05
CA PRO A 72 -3.33 -7.03 1.30
C PRO A 72 -4.03 -6.05 2.25
N THR A 73 -4.25 -6.50 3.49
CA THR A 73 -4.91 -5.69 4.53
C THR A 73 -4.21 -4.35 4.76
N SER A 74 -2.88 -4.33 4.62
CA SER A 74 -2.03 -3.14 4.71
C SER A 74 -2.45 -2.03 3.73
N ALA A 75 -2.88 -2.39 2.51
CA ALA A 75 -3.27 -1.43 1.47
C ALA A 75 -4.48 -0.59 1.90
N TYR A 76 -5.47 -1.20 2.55
CA TYR A 76 -6.64 -0.46 3.06
C TYR A 76 -6.25 0.53 4.17
N LEU A 77 -5.28 0.15 5.02
CA LEU A 77 -4.74 1.03 6.05
C LEU A 77 -3.98 2.21 5.42
N TYR A 78 -3.08 1.96 4.47
CA TYR A 78 -2.33 3.00 3.77
C TYR A 78 -3.25 3.95 3.00
N LEU A 79 -4.28 3.41 2.32
CA LEU A 79 -5.26 4.20 1.60
C LEU A 79 -6.03 5.12 2.55
N THR A 80 -6.43 4.59 3.70
CA THR A 80 -7.11 5.36 4.74
C THR A 80 -6.23 6.51 5.21
N GLN A 81 -4.97 6.25 5.56
CA GLN A 81 -4.01 7.28 5.98
C GLN A 81 -3.78 8.34 4.89
N ARG A 82 -3.75 7.93 3.62
CA ARG A 82 -3.52 8.82 2.48
C ARG A 82 -4.70 9.78 2.24
N LEU A 83 -5.93 9.26 2.30
CA LEU A 83 -7.15 10.00 1.92
C LEU A 83 -7.82 10.72 3.08
N GLN A 84 -7.73 10.19 4.30
CA GLN A 84 -8.37 10.75 5.49
C GLN A 84 -8.12 12.27 5.69
N PRO A 85 -6.92 12.83 5.41
CA PRO A 85 -6.68 14.26 5.59
C PRO A 85 -7.44 15.18 4.61
N VAL A 86 -8.01 14.64 3.52
CA VAL A 86 -8.62 15.45 2.46
C VAL A 86 -10.10 15.15 2.22
N VAL A 87 -10.61 13.97 2.60
CA VAL A 87 -12.01 13.56 2.34
C VAL A 87 -12.96 14.02 3.46
N LYS A 88 -14.26 14.21 3.15
CA LYS A 88 -15.29 14.42 4.19
C LYS A 88 -15.71 13.14 4.89
N SER A 89 -15.67 12.01 4.18
CA SER A 89 -15.94 10.70 4.77
C SER A 89 -15.30 9.58 3.97
N LEU A 90 -14.90 8.52 4.68
CA LEU A 90 -14.42 7.27 4.13
C LEU A 90 -15.31 6.12 4.63
N MET A 91 -15.73 5.26 3.71
CA MET A 91 -16.50 4.05 4.01
C MET A 91 -15.79 2.84 3.39
N PHE A 92 -16.04 1.65 3.91
CA PHE A 92 -15.55 0.38 3.36
C PHE A 92 -16.70 -0.59 3.09
N GLY A 93 -16.67 -1.32 1.97
CA GLY A 93 -17.70 -2.29 1.58
C GLY A 93 -18.50 -1.89 0.34
N GLU A 94 -19.74 -2.36 0.27
CA GLU A 94 -20.66 -2.05 -0.85
C GLU A 94 -21.77 -1.12 -0.41
N ALA A 95 -22.48 -0.50 -1.36
CA ALA A 95 -23.49 0.52 -1.07
C ALA A 95 -24.57 0.03 -0.08
N CYS A 96 -24.91 -1.25 -0.10
CA CYS A 96 -25.92 -1.86 0.78
C CYS A 96 -25.34 -2.41 2.10
N SER A 97 -24.02 -2.47 2.25
CA SER A 97 -23.32 -3.13 3.37
C SER A 97 -22.08 -2.35 3.85
N SER A 98 -22.08 -1.04 3.66
CA SER A 98 -20.92 -0.20 3.91
C SER A 98 -20.71 0.07 5.41
N VAL A 99 -19.48 -0.06 5.86
CA VAL A 99 -19.01 0.30 7.20
C VAL A 99 -18.40 1.70 7.15
N PRO A 100 -18.86 2.66 7.99
CA PRO A 100 -18.21 3.97 8.09
C PRO A 100 -16.83 3.83 8.75
N VAL A 101 -15.78 4.29 8.07
CA VAL A 101 -14.39 4.25 8.58
C VAL A 101 -13.97 5.60 9.14
N TYR A 102 -14.30 6.69 8.43
CA TYR A 102 -13.96 8.04 8.85
C TYR A 102 -15.03 9.05 8.45
N LYS A 103 -15.20 10.08 9.28
CA LYS A 103 -16.00 11.26 8.97
C LYS A 103 -15.29 12.48 9.52
N ALA A 104 -15.03 13.46 8.66
CA ALA A 104 -14.37 14.68 9.06
C ALA A 104 -15.23 15.48 10.06
N PRO A 105 -14.61 16.10 11.09
CA PRO A 105 -15.28 17.03 11.97
C PRO A 105 -15.89 18.18 11.18
N ARG A 106 -17.02 18.74 11.66
CA ARG A 106 -17.74 19.84 10.98
C ARG A 106 -16.87 21.08 10.72
N GLU A 107 -15.84 21.29 11.54
CA GLU A 107 -14.95 22.46 11.48
C GLU A 107 -13.80 22.29 10.50
N ALA A 108 -13.39 21.05 10.18
CA ALA A 108 -12.26 20.75 9.30
C ALA A 108 -12.56 20.95 7.80
N ILE A 109 -13.80 21.32 7.46
CA ILE A 109 -14.32 21.42 6.08
C ILE A 109 -14.94 22.82 5.84
N ARG A 110 -14.47 23.83 6.58
CA ARG A 110 -14.86 25.24 6.36
C ARG A 110 -13.79 25.97 5.57
#